data_AF-A0ABD2DIF9-F1
#
_entry.id   AF-A0ABD2DIF9-F1
#
_cell.length_a   1.000
_cell.length_b   1.000
_cell.length_c   1.000
_cell.angle_alpha   90.00
_cell.angle_beta   90.00
_cell.angle_gamma   90.00
#
_symmetry.space_group_name_H-M   'P 1'
#
loop_
_entity.id
_entity.type
_entity.pdbx_description
1 polymer ?
#
loop_
_entity_poly.entity_id
_entity_poly.type
_entity_poly.pdbx_seq_one_letter_code
_entity_poly.pdbx_strand_id
1 'polypeptide(L)'
;MAFLAGPRLLDWASSPPHLQFNKFVLTGYRPASSGSGCLRSLFYLHNELGNIYTHGLALLGFLVLVPMTMPWGQLGKDGWLGGTHCVACLAPPAGSVLYHLFMCHQGGSPVYARLLALDMCGVCLVNTLGALPIIHCTLACRPWLRPAALVGYTVLSGVAGWRALTAPSTSARLRAFSWQAAARLLLHAGVVPDLLWAAHHACPVD
;
A
#
# COMPACT_ATOMS: atom_id res chain seq x y z
N MET A 1 26.40 20.66 -3.20
CA MET A 1 27.18 20.30 -1.99
C MET A 1 26.55 19.06 -1.37
N ALA A 2 27.13 17.88 -1.61
CA ALA A 2 26.68 16.66 -0.96
C ALA A 2 27.16 16.69 0.51
N PHE A 3 26.23 16.68 1.47
CA PHE A 3 26.54 16.52 2.88
C PHE A 3 27.03 15.08 3.11
N LEU A 4 28.31 14.82 2.80
CA LEU A 4 28.95 13.51 3.00
C LEU A 4 29.23 13.19 4.47
N ALA A 5 29.02 14.13 5.39
CA ALA A 5 29.11 13.91 6.84
C ALA A 5 27.70 13.72 7.43
N GLY A 6 27.12 12.54 7.19
CA GLY A 6 25.94 12.09 7.94
C GLY A 6 26.28 11.90 9.43
N PRO A 7 25.27 11.86 10.33
CA PRO A 7 25.52 11.54 11.73
C PRO A 7 26.11 10.13 11.87
N ARG A 8 26.81 9.86 12.98
CA ARG A 8 27.27 8.50 13.29
C ARG A 8 26.05 7.57 13.40
N LEU A 9 26.01 6.54 12.55
CA LEU A 9 24.96 5.53 12.56
C LEU A 9 25.15 4.56 13.73
N LEU A 10 24.04 3.99 14.19
CA LEU A 10 23.97 3.06 15.31
C LEU A 10 24.06 1.61 14.80
N ASP A 11 24.55 0.75 15.67
CA ASP A 11 24.39 -0.69 15.56
C ASP A 11 23.00 -1.12 16.07
N TRP A 12 22.62 -2.36 15.77
CA TRP A 12 21.32 -2.92 16.15
C TRP A 12 21.09 -2.83 17.66
N ALA A 13 22.09 -3.21 18.46
CA ALA A 13 21.99 -3.25 19.92
C ALA A 13 21.81 -1.86 20.56
N SER A 14 22.41 -0.81 19.99
CA SER A 14 22.25 0.56 20.48
C SER A 14 21.04 1.29 19.88
N SER A 15 20.32 0.68 18.93
CA SER A 15 19.11 1.27 18.37
C SER A 15 17.93 1.18 19.35
N PRO A 16 16.96 2.10 19.31
CA PRO A 16 15.76 2.01 20.16
C PRO A 16 15.00 0.69 19.98
N PRO A 17 14.38 0.12 21.05
CA PRO A 17 13.72 -1.19 20.98
C PRO A 17 12.66 -1.35 19.88
N HIS A 18 11.93 -0.28 19.56
CA HIS A 18 10.90 -0.30 18.50
C HIS A 18 11.50 -0.35 17.08
N LEU A 19 12.80 -0.12 16.91
CA LEU A 19 13.51 -0.25 15.63
C LEU A 19 14.28 -1.59 15.52
N GLN A 20 14.37 -2.37 16.60
CA GLN A 20 15.09 -3.65 16.68
C GLN A 20 14.30 -4.85 16.11
N PHE A 21 13.41 -4.64 15.13
CA PHE A 21 12.53 -5.69 14.62
C PHE A 21 13.24 -6.75 13.75
N ASN A 22 14.43 -6.46 13.22
CA ASN A 22 15.22 -7.38 12.39
C ASN A 22 16.65 -7.55 12.91
N LYS A 23 16.90 -8.65 13.63
CA LYS A 23 18.22 -8.99 14.21
C LYS A 23 19.33 -9.24 13.19
N PHE A 24 18.98 -9.41 11.90
CA PHE A 24 19.97 -9.69 10.85
C PHE A 24 20.54 -8.41 10.23
N VAL A 25 19.91 -7.25 10.47
CA VAL A 25 20.46 -5.95 10.09
C VAL A 25 21.30 -5.46 11.27
N LEU A 26 22.62 -5.58 11.16
CA LEU A 26 23.53 -5.38 12.31
C LEU A 26 23.89 -3.91 12.54
N THR A 27 23.92 -3.08 11.50
CA THR A 27 24.38 -1.69 11.54
C THR A 27 23.63 -0.80 10.56
N GLY A 28 23.90 0.51 10.62
CA GLY A 28 23.36 1.48 9.68
C GLY A 28 22.06 2.13 10.13
N TYR A 29 21.70 1.98 11.41
CA TYR A 29 20.50 2.60 11.99
C TYR A 29 20.70 4.10 12.19
N ARG A 30 19.71 4.90 11.80
CA ARG A 30 19.75 6.35 12.04
C ARG A 30 19.52 6.65 13.53
N PRO A 31 20.28 7.58 14.13
CA PRO A 31 19.97 8.06 15.47
C PRO A 31 18.66 8.86 15.49
N ALA A 32 18.08 9.01 16.68
CA ALA A 32 16.89 9.82 16.88
C ALA A 32 17.10 11.24 16.33
N SER A 33 16.21 11.68 15.45
CA SER A 33 16.38 12.91 14.67
C SER A 33 15.11 13.76 14.67
N SER A 34 15.25 15.08 14.55
CA SER A 34 14.11 15.95 14.26
C SER A 34 13.57 15.69 12.85
N GLY A 35 12.36 16.18 12.51
CA GLY A 35 11.79 16.03 11.17
C GLY A 35 12.72 16.52 10.05
N SER A 36 13.43 17.64 10.24
CA SER A 36 14.43 18.12 9.29
C SER A 36 15.67 17.22 9.22
N GLY A 37 16.03 16.55 10.32
CA GLY A 37 17.06 15.50 10.33
C GLY A 37 16.65 14.27 9.53
N CYS A 38 15.38 13.84 9.64
CA CYS A 38 14.82 12.77 8.82
C CYS A 38 14.87 13.12 7.32
N LEU A 39 14.45 14.32 6.93
CA LEU A 39 14.52 14.77 5.53
C LEU A 39 15.95 14.79 4.99
N ARG A 40 16.92 15.25 5.80
CA ARG A 40 18.34 15.24 5.43
C ARG A 40 18.88 13.82 5.24
N SER A 41 18.24 12.79 5.79
CA SER A 41 18.68 11.41 5.62
C SER A 41 18.52 10.86 4.22
N LEU A 42 17.73 11.52 3.37
CA LEU A 42 17.66 11.21 1.94
C LEU A 42 19.04 11.30 1.25
N PHE A 43 19.98 12.07 1.82
CA PHE A 43 21.25 12.39 1.17
C PHE A 43 22.46 11.66 1.77
N TYR A 44 22.27 10.65 2.63
CA TYR A 44 23.35 9.79 3.13
C TYR A 44 22.92 8.33 3.24
N LEU A 45 23.88 7.40 3.18
CA LEU A 45 23.61 5.96 3.24
C LEU A 45 23.20 5.51 4.64
N HIS A 46 22.12 4.74 4.73
CA HIS A 46 21.65 4.11 5.95
C HIS A 46 20.76 2.90 5.62
N ASN A 47 20.42 2.08 6.62
CA ASN A 47 19.70 0.82 6.42
C ASN A 47 18.29 0.97 5.80
N GLU A 48 17.61 2.10 6.04
CA GLU A 48 16.29 2.39 5.47
C GLU A 48 16.30 3.06 4.09
N LEU A 49 17.46 3.38 3.52
CA LEU A 49 17.53 4.18 2.29
C LEU A 49 16.87 3.46 1.10
N GLY A 50 17.13 2.16 0.96
CA GLY A 50 16.51 1.35 -0.10
C GLY A 50 14.99 1.32 0.00
N ASN A 51 14.44 1.20 1.21
CA ASN A 51 12.99 1.23 1.45
C ASN A 51 12.39 2.58 1.03
N ILE A 52 13.03 3.69 1.41
CA ILE A 52 12.55 5.03 1.02
C ILE A 52 12.56 5.22 -0.50
N TYR A 53 13.66 4.89 -1.17
CA TYR A 53 13.83 5.17 -2.60
C TYR A 53 12.97 4.27 -3.49
N THR A 54 12.84 2.98 -3.16
CA THR A 54 12.02 2.05 -3.94
C THR A 54 10.55 2.45 -3.91
N HIS A 55 10.00 2.74 -2.72
CA HIS A 55 8.63 3.21 -2.59
C HIS A 55 8.44 4.65 -3.12
N GLY A 56 9.43 5.53 -2.94
CA GLY A 56 9.41 6.90 -3.46
C GLY A 56 9.38 6.95 -4.98
N LEU A 57 10.18 6.12 -5.65
CA LEU A 57 10.15 6.00 -7.10
C LEU A 57 8.80 5.46 -7.60
N ALA A 58 8.23 4.47 -6.91
CA ALA A 58 6.88 3.97 -7.23
C ALA A 58 5.82 5.07 -7.07
N LEU A 59 5.88 5.87 -6.00
CA LEU A 59 4.97 7.01 -5.78
C LEU A 59 5.06 8.02 -6.93
N LEU A 60 6.27 8.44 -7.29
CA LEU A 60 6.49 9.37 -8.40
C LEU A 60 5.99 8.77 -9.73
N GLY A 61 6.27 7.49 -9.97
CA GLY A 61 5.76 6.77 -11.13
C GLY A 61 4.24 6.80 -11.21
N PHE A 62 3.54 6.47 -10.13
CA PHE A 62 2.07 6.51 -10.11
C PHE A 62 1.50 7.92 -10.22
N LEU A 63 2.14 8.94 -9.64
CA LEU A 63 1.72 10.34 -9.80
C LEU A 63 1.75 10.81 -11.26
N VAL A 64 2.65 10.25 -12.08
CA VAL A 64 2.74 10.56 -13.51
C VAL A 64 1.84 9.64 -14.34
N LEU A 65 1.95 8.33 -14.12
CA LEU A 65 1.29 7.33 -14.97
C LEU A 65 -0.22 7.30 -14.78
N VAL A 66 -0.74 7.46 -13.56
CA VAL A 66 -2.19 7.38 -13.31
C VAL A 66 -2.95 8.50 -14.05
N PRO A 67 -2.56 9.78 -13.99
CA PRO A 67 -3.19 10.82 -14.79
C PRO A 67 -3.09 10.59 -16.30
N MET A 68 -1.98 10.04 -16.79
CA MET A 68 -1.73 9.83 -18.22
C MET A 68 -2.49 8.63 -18.82
N THR A 69 -2.74 7.59 -18.02
CA THR A 69 -3.30 6.32 -18.52
C THR A 69 -4.79 6.17 -18.24
N MET A 70 -5.31 6.89 -17.25
CA MET A 70 -6.73 6.79 -16.89
C MET A 70 -7.63 7.50 -17.92
N PRO A 71 -8.74 6.87 -18.35
CA PRO A 71 -9.67 7.45 -19.32
C PRO A 71 -10.64 8.43 -18.65
N TRP A 72 -10.14 9.48 -18.00
CA TRP A 72 -10.89 10.40 -17.12
C TRP A 72 -12.19 10.94 -17.72
N GLY A 73 -12.19 11.28 -19.02
CA GLY A 73 -13.36 11.80 -19.73
C GLY A 73 -14.38 10.74 -20.16
N GLN A 74 -14.05 9.45 -20.06
CA GLN A 74 -14.89 8.34 -20.52
C GLN A 74 -15.51 7.53 -19.36
N LEU A 75 -15.13 7.81 -18.12
CA LEU A 75 -15.61 7.06 -16.96
C LEU A 75 -17.09 7.29 -16.65
N GLY A 76 -17.68 8.44 -17.04
CA GLY A 76 -19.11 8.71 -16.85
C GLY A 76 -19.59 8.44 -15.42
N LYS A 77 -20.57 7.54 -15.27
CA LYS A 77 -21.14 7.13 -13.97
C LYS A 77 -20.16 6.31 -13.10
N ASP A 78 -19.13 5.74 -13.71
CA ASP A 78 -18.10 4.92 -13.07
C ASP A 78 -16.85 5.73 -12.65
N GLY A 79 -16.94 7.07 -12.61
CA GLY A 79 -15.84 7.93 -12.15
C GLY A 79 -15.29 7.61 -10.75
N TRP A 80 -16.12 7.03 -9.88
CA TRP A 80 -15.70 6.56 -8.56
C TRP A 80 -14.67 5.42 -8.63
N LEU A 81 -14.68 4.59 -9.68
CA LEU A 81 -13.66 3.57 -9.92
C LEU A 81 -12.30 4.19 -10.20
N GLY A 82 -12.27 5.31 -10.93
CA GLY A 82 -11.04 6.08 -11.14
C GLY A 82 -10.48 6.64 -9.84
N GLY A 83 -11.34 7.25 -9.00
CA GLY A 83 -10.94 7.76 -7.69
C GLY A 83 -10.40 6.67 -6.77
N THR A 84 -11.10 5.54 -6.67
CA THR A 84 -10.65 4.40 -5.84
C THR A 84 -9.36 3.77 -6.35
N HIS A 85 -9.17 3.67 -7.67
CA HIS A 85 -7.91 3.22 -8.27
C HIS A 85 -6.74 4.17 -7.94
N CYS A 86 -6.96 5.48 -8.00
CA CYS A 86 -5.93 6.46 -7.64
C CYS A 86 -5.49 6.31 -6.18
N VAL A 87 -6.46 6.21 -5.26
CA VAL A 87 -6.15 6.00 -3.84
C VAL A 87 -5.42 4.66 -3.65
N ALA A 88 -5.84 3.60 -4.34
CA ALA A 88 -5.19 2.29 -4.27
C ALA A 88 -3.72 2.34 -4.71
N CYS A 89 -3.40 3.08 -5.77
CA CYS A 89 -2.03 3.18 -6.30
C CYS A 89 -1.13 4.10 -5.46
N LEU A 90 -1.68 5.21 -4.94
CA LEU A 90 -0.90 6.24 -4.26
C LEU A 90 -0.73 6.00 -2.76
N ALA A 91 -1.73 5.45 -2.08
CA ALA A 91 -1.71 5.33 -0.62
C ALA A 91 -0.60 4.43 -0.08
N PRO A 92 -0.32 3.21 -0.62
CA PRO A 92 0.75 2.37 -0.11
C PRO A 92 2.15 2.99 -0.22
N PRO A 93 2.62 3.47 -1.40
CA PRO A 93 3.96 4.02 -1.48
C PRO A 93 4.08 5.35 -0.72
N ALA A 94 3.02 6.16 -0.64
CA ALA A 94 3.03 7.35 0.21
C ALA A 94 3.16 7.02 1.71
N GLY A 95 2.37 6.08 2.21
CA GLY A 95 2.43 5.62 3.60
C GLY A 95 3.80 5.03 3.94
N SER A 96 4.32 4.16 3.07
CA SER A 96 5.62 3.51 3.23
C SER A 96 6.77 4.54 3.23
N VAL A 97 6.79 5.49 2.29
CA VAL A 97 7.81 6.56 2.27
C VAL A 97 7.76 7.37 3.55
N LEU A 98 6.58 7.79 4.01
CA LEU A 98 6.44 8.55 5.26
C LEU A 98 6.94 7.74 6.46
N TYR A 99 6.59 6.46 6.54
CA TYR A 99 7.05 5.58 7.60
C TYR A 99 8.56 5.42 7.60
N HIS A 100 9.15 4.95 6.51
CA HIS A 100 10.58 4.71 6.44
C HIS A 100 11.40 6.00 6.56
N LEU A 101 10.90 7.14 6.09
CA LEU A 101 11.59 8.41 6.23
C LEU A 101 11.61 8.90 7.68
N PHE A 102 10.46 8.84 8.37
CA PHE A 102 10.28 9.44 9.71
C PHE A 102 10.30 8.44 10.88
N MET A 103 10.54 7.15 10.66
CA MET A 103 10.58 6.16 11.75
C MET A 103 11.65 6.42 12.82
N CYS A 104 12.72 7.16 12.49
CA CYS A 104 13.75 7.58 13.46
C CYS A 104 13.44 8.93 14.14
N HIS A 105 12.21 9.45 14.00
CA HIS A 105 11.85 10.73 14.57
C HIS A 105 11.97 10.74 16.09
N GLN A 106 12.45 11.85 16.66
CA GLN A 106 12.67 12.06 18.09
C GLN A 106 11.40 11.88 18.96
N GLY A 107 10.21 11.88 18.34
CA GLY A 107 8.95 11.52 19.01
C GLY A 107 8.83 10.05 19.40
N GLY A 108 9.80 9.20 19.01
CA GLY A 108 9.97 7.84 19.51
C GLY A 108 8.85 6.87 19.15
N SER A 109 8.61 5.91 20.05
CA SER A 109 7.70 4.78 19.83
C SER A 109 6.25 5.19 19.45
N PRO A 110 5.63 6.25 20.03
CA PRO A 110 4.30 6.68 19.61
C PRO A 110 4.24 7.17 18.16
N VAL A 111 5.25 7.93 17.71
CA VAL A 111 5.32 8.40 16.31
C VAL A 111 5.57 7.23 15.37
N TYR A 112 6.50 6.34 15.74
CA TYR A 112 6.76 5.09 15.02
C TYR A 112 5.48 4.27 14.83
N ALA A 113 4.70 4.04 15.89
CA ALA A 113 3.49 3.24 15.83
C ALA A 113 2.41 3.86 14.92
N ARG A 114 2.25 5.18 14.95
CA ARG A 114 1.31 5.90 14.07
C ARG A 114 1.74 5.83 12.61
N LEU A 115 3.03 6.02 12.34
CA LEU A 115 3.57 5.92 10.98
C LEU A 115 3.45 4.48 10.44
N LEU A 116 3.74 3.48 11.26
CA LEU A 116 3.55 2.08 10.91
C LEU A 116 2.07 1.76 10.63
N ALA A 117 1.15 2.29 11.44
CA ALA A 117 -0.28 2.16 11.19
C ALA A 117 -0.71 2.84 9.89
N LEU A 118 -0.13 4.00 9.55
CA LEU A 118 -0.37 4.70 8.29
C LEU A 118 0.10 3.88 7.08
N ASP A 119 1.31 3.31 7.14
CA ASP A 119 1.83 2.41 6.10
C ASP A 119 0.93 1.18 5.92
N MET A 120 0.56 0.52 7.03
CA MET A 120 -0.37 -0.60 7.00
C MET A 120 -1.76 -0.21 6.47
N CYS A 121 -2.24 1.00 6.74
CA CYS A 121 -3.47 1.54 6.16
C CYS A 121 -3.36 1.65 4.65
N GLY A 122 -2.23 2.11 4.12
CA GLY A 122 -1.93 2.10 2.68
C GLY A 122 -2.07 0.70 2.08
N VAL A 123 -1.47 -0.32 2.71
CA VAL A 123 -1.60 -1.73 2.30
C VAL A 123 -3.06 -2.21 2.34
N CYS A 124 -3.82 -1.82 3.37
CA CYS A 124 -5.25 -2.15 3.45
C CYS A 124 -6.05 -1.50 2.30
N LEU A 125 -5.75 -0.25 1.98
CA LEU A 125 -6.43 0.52 0.93
C LEU A 125 -6.18 -0.09 -0.45
N VAL A 126 -4.94 -0.39 -0.82
CA VAL A 126 -4.67 -1.02 -2.13
C VAL A 126 -5.32 -2.40 -2.25
N ASN A 127 -5.29 -3.19 -1.17
CA ASN A 127 -5.91 -4.51 -1.15
C ASN A 127 -7.44 -4.45 -1.20
N THR A 128 -8.06 -3.39 -0.69
CA THR A 128 -9.52 -3.21 -0.75
C THR A 128 -9.94 -2.56 -2.07
N LEU A 129 -9.46 -1.33 -2.31
CA LEU A 129 -9.88 -0.48 -3.41
C LEU A 129 -9.39 -1.00 -4.75
N GLY A 130 -8.18 -1.58 -4.81
CA GLY A 130 -7.65 -2.14 -6.06
C GLY A 130 -8.42 -3.36 -6.59
N ALA A 131 -9.30 -3.96 -5.80
CA ALA A 131 -10.13 -5.08 -6.23
C ALA A 131 -11.51 -4.63 -6.74
N LEU A 132 -11.96 -3.42 -6.39
CA LEU A 132 -13.29 -2.94 -6.77
C LEU A 132 -13.44 -2.80 -8.29
N PRO A 133 -12.48 -2.22 -9.05
CA PRO A 133 -12.55 -2.21 -10.51
C PRO A 133 -12.54 -3.61 -11.11
N ILE A 134 -11.77 -4.53 -10.52
CA ILE A 134 -11.67 -5.92 -10.98
C ILE A 134 -13.05 -6.59 -10.85
N ILE A 135 -13.64 -6.55 -9.66
CA ILE A 135 -14.97 -7.12 -9.38
C ILE A 135 -16.04 -6.47 -10.27
N HIS A 136 -15.98 -5.15 -10.46
CA HIS A 136 -16.92 -4.43 -11.29
C HIS A 136 -16.88 -4.90 -12.75
N CYS A 137 -15.67 -5.10 -13.30
CA CYS A 137 -15.47 -5.59 -14.65
C CYS A 137 -15.82 -7.08 -14.80
N THR A 138 -15.43 -7.95 -13.86
CA THR A 138 -15.80 -9.38 -13.87
C THR A 138 -17.31 -9.57 -13.91
N LEU A 139 -18.05 -8.78 -13.12
CA LEU A 139 -19.50 -8.89 -13.00
C LEU A 139 -20.25 -7.94 -13.94
N ALA A 140 -19.63 -7.47 -15.02
CA ALA A 140 -20.26 -6.55 -15.97
C ALA A 140 -21.56 -7.13 -16.55
N CYS A 141 -21.58 -8.43 -16.86
CA CYS A 141 -22.77 -9.12 -17.37
C CYS A 141 -23.71 -9.67 -16.28
N ARG A 142 -23.43 -9.45 -14.99
CA ARG A 142 -24.28 -9.88 -13.87
C ARG A 142 -24.58 -8.70 -12.93
N PRO A 143 -25.35 -7.69 -13.39
CA PRO A 143 -25.54 -6.44 -12.69
C PRO A 143 -26.22 -6.60 -11.31
N TRP A 144 -27.00 -7.65 -11.12
CA TRP A 144 -27.68 -7.96 -9.87
C TRP A 144 -26.73 -8.52 -8.78
N LEU A 145 -25.68 -9.26 -9.16
CA LEU A 145 -24.65 -9.77 -8.24
C LEU A 145 -23.60 -8.73 -7.87
N ARG A 146 -23.30 -7.82 -8.82
CA ARG A 146 -22.23 -6.83 -8.69
C ARG A 146 -22.28 -6.01 -7.39
N PRO A 147 -23.40 -5.37 -6.98
CA PRO A 147 -23.42 -4.59 -5.75
C PRO A 147 -23.19 -5.45 -4.50
N ALA A 148 -23.78 -6.66 -4.45
CA ALA A 148 -23.58 -7.58 -3.34
C ALA A 148 -22.10 -8.01 -3.22
N ALA A 149 -21.45 -8.31 -4.35
CA ALA A 149 -20.02 -8.67 -4.36
C ALA A 149 -19.12 -7.52 -3.94
N LEU A 150 -19.37 -6.29 -4.43
CA LEU A 150 -18.59 -5.10 -4.06
C LEU A 150 -18.72 -4.78 -2.55
N VAL A 151 -19.94 -4.80 -2.01
CA VAL A 151 -20.20 -4.56 -0.59
C VAL A 151 -19.58 -5.67 0.25
N GLY A 152 -19.83 -6.93 -0.11
CA GLY A 152 -19.29 -8.09 0.60
C GLY A 152 -17.76 -8.08 0.67
N TYR A 153 -17.10 -7.83 -0.46
CA TYR A 153 -15.63 -7.73 -0.51
C TYR A 153 -15.11 -6.57 0.35
N THR A 154 -15.78 -5.41 0.31
CA THR A 154 -15.38 -4.24 1.10
C THR A 154 -15.50 -4.50 2.60
N VAL A 155 -16.60 -5.13 3.04
CA VAL A 155 -16.83 -5.47 4.46
C VAL A 155 -15.79 -6.48 4.94
N LEU A 156 -15.57 -7.57 4.19
CA LEU A 156 -14.56 -8.58 4.54
C LEU A 156 -13.15 -7.97 4.58
N SER A 157 -12.84 -7.07 3.65
CA SER A 157 -11.57 -6.35 3.62
C SER A 157 -11.41 -5.39 4.81
N GLY A 158 -12.49 -4.76 5.26
CA GLY A 158 -12.50 -3.95 6.49
C GLY A 158 -12.16 -4.79 7.73
N VAL A 159 -12.73 -6.00 7.84
CA VAL A 159 -12.40 -6.94 8.93
C VAL A 159 -10.94 -7.38 8.86
N ALA A 160 -10.42 -7.66 7.65
CA ALA A 160 -9.02 -8.00 7.44
C ALA A 160 -8.09 -6.85 7.84
N GLY A 161 -8.42 -5.62 7.44
CA GLY A 161 -7.66 -4.42 7.78
C GLY A 161 -7.63 -4.13 9.27
N TRP A 162 -8.79 -4.25 9.96
CA TRP A 162 -8.85 -4.16 11.42
C TRP A 162 -7.94 -5.18 12.09
N ARG A 163 -8.02 -6.46 11.69
CA ARG A 163 -7.17 -7.53 12.21
C ARG A 163 -5.69 -7.26 11.95
N ALA A 164 -5.33 -6.70 10.80
CA ALA A 164 -3.96 -6.34 10.47
C ALA A 164 -3.42 -5.19 11.33
N LEU A 165 -4.24 -4.15 11.57
CA LEU A 165 -3.87 -3.00 12.39
C LEU A 165 -3.72 -3.36 13.87
N THR A 166 -4.51 -4.31 14.38
CA THR A 166 -4.44 -4.75 15.78
C THR A 166 -3.51 -5.96 15.99
N ALA A 167 -2.89 -6.48 14.94
CA ALA A 167 -2.09 -7.71 15.04
C ALA A 167 -0.78 -7.50 15.80
N PRO A 168 -0.45 -8.39 16.76
CA PRO A 168 0.75 -8.27 17.59
C PRO A 168 2.04 -8.72 16.87
N SER A 169 1.93 -9.45 15.76
CA SER A 169 3.09 -10.00 15.03
C SER A 169 2.93 -9.89 13.51
N THR A 170 4.06 -9.85 12.81
CA THR A 170 4.11 -9.82 11.34
C THR A 170 3.39 -11.01 10.72
N SER A 171 3.54 -12.21 11.27
CA SER A 171 2.85 -13.40 10.77
C SER A 171 1.33 -13.31 10.92
N ALA A 172 0.83 -12.70 12.00
CA ALA A 172 -0.59 -12.46 12.17
C ALA A 172 -1.14 -11.45 11.15
N ARG A 173 -0.35 -10.41 10.83
CA ARG A 173 -0.68 -9.45 9.75
C ARG A 173 -0.77 -10.15 8.39
N LEU A 174 0.22 -10.97 8.04
CA LEU A 174 0.22 -11.72 6.77
C LEU A 174 -1.00 -12.63 6.63
N ARG A 175 -1.37 -13.34 7.70
CA ARG A 175 -2.58 -14.18 7.71
C ARG A 175 -3.88 -13.38 7.54
N ALA A 176 -3.93 -12.13 7.98
CA ALA A 176 -5.12 -11.29 7.76
C ALA A 176 -5.36 -11.02 6.26
N PHE A 177 -4.30 -10.91 5.47
CA PHE A 177 -4.36 -10.64 4.03
C PHE A 177 -4.40 -11.89 3.14
N SER A 178 -4.17 -13.09 3.67
CA SER A 178 -4.03 -14.30 2.85
C SER A 178 -5.27 -14.63 2.02
N TRP A 179 -6.47 -14.40 2.56
CA TRP A 179 -7.71 -14.60 1.82
C TRP A 179 -7.90 -13.55 0.72
N GLN A 180 -7.46 -12.30 0.92
CA GLN A 180 -7.54 -11.25 -0.12
C GLN A 180 -6.63 -11.58 -1.29
N ALA A 181 -5.45 -12.16 -1.01
CA ALA A 181 -4.57 -12.69 -2.05
C ALA A 181 -5.23 -13.81 -2.85
N ALA A 182 -5.84 -14.80 -2.18
CA ALA A 182 -6.57 -15.88 -2.84
C ALA A 182 -7.77 -15.37 -3.66
N ALA A 183 -8.56 -14.45 -3.10
CA ALA A 183 -9.71 -13.85 -3.78
C ALA A 183 -9.28 -13.09 -5.04
N ARG A 184 -8.16 -12.37 -5.00
CA ARG A 184 -7.62 -11.66 -6.18
C ARG A 184 -7.15 -12.62 -7.26
N LEU A 185 -6.49 -13.72 -6.90
CA LEU A 185 -6.09 -14.75 -7.87
C LEU A 185 -7.31 -15.34 -8.58
N LEU A 186 -8.38 -15.64 -7.84
CA LEU A 186 -9.64 -16.14 -8.41
C LEU A 186 -10.33 -15.10 -9.29
N LEU A 187 -10.40 -13.84 -8.85
CA LEU A 187 -10.99 -12.75 -9.63
C LEU A 187 -10.23 -12.54 -10.94
N HIS A 188 -8.89 -12.45 -10.90
CA HIS A 188 -8.09 -12.31 -12.11
C HIS A 188 -8.25 -13.47 -13.09
N ALA A 189 -8.39 -14.70 -12.59
CA ALA A 189 -8.67 -15.86 -13.42
C ALA A 189 -10.06 -15.79 -14.11
N GLY A 190 -11.06 -15.18 -13.46
CA GLY A 190 -12.41 -14.98 -14.02
C GLY A 190 -12.51 -13.79 -14.98
N VAL A 191 -11.77 -12.70 -14.73
CA VAL A 191 -11.83 -11.46 -15.54
C VAL A 191 -11.49 -11.70 -17.01
N VAL A 192 -10.43 -12.48 -17.30
CA VAL A 192 -9.96 -12.65 -18.68
C VAL A 192 -11.00 -13.37 -19.55
N PRO A 193 -11.55 -14.52 -19.13
CA PRO A 193 -12.69 -15.15 -19.80
C PRO A 193 -13.90 -14.23 -19.94
N ASP A 194 -14.30 -13.52 -18.88
CA ASP A 194 -15.51 -12.69 -18.87
C ASP A 194 -15.39 -11.48 -19.81
N LEU A 195 -14.21 -10.83 -19.85
CA LEU A 195 -13.93 -9.72 -20.76
C LEU A 195 -13.84 -10.18 -22.22
N LEU A 196 -13.19 -11.32 -22.49
CA LEU A 196 -13.15 -11.91 -23.84
C LEU A 196 -14.56 -12.28 -24.31
N TRP A 197 -15.35 -12.87 -23.43
CA TRP A 197 -16.73 -13.23 -23.71
C TRP A 197 -17.58 -11.97 -23.99
N ALA A 198 -17.48 -10.94 -23.15
CA ALA A 198 -18.22 -9.68 -23.33
C ALA A 198 -17.77 -8.87 -24.56
N ALA A 199 -16.50 -8.99 -24.96
CA ALA A 199 -15.98 -8.34 -26.16
C ALA A 199 -16.54 -8.96 -27.46
N HIS A 200 -16.88 -10.24 -27.44
CA HIS A 200 -17.39 -10.95 -28.60
C HIS A 200 -18.90 -11.12 -28.61
N HIS A 201 -19.58 -11.06 -27.46
CA HIS A 201 -21.00 -11.38 -27.30
C HIS A 201 -21.74 -10.32 -26.46
N ALA A 202 -22.97 -10.00 -26.82
CA ALA A 202 -23.84 -9.19 -25.95
C ALA A 202 -24.15 -9.99 -24.67
N CYS A 203 -24.01 -9.37 -23.49
CA CYS A 203 -24.37 -9.98 -22.20
C CYS A 203 -25.74 -10.67 -22.32
N PRO A 204 -25.89 -11.94 -21.88
CA PRO A 204 -27.18 -12.60 -21.91
C PRO A 204 -28.17 -11.72 -21.16
N VAL A 205 -29.31 -11.45 -21.81
CA VAL A 205 -30.45 -10.87 -21.13
C VAL A 205 -30.98 -12.01 -20.26
N ASP A 206 -30.80 -11.89 -18.94
CA ASP A 206 -31.43 -12.79 -17.96
C ASP A 206 -32.95 -12.88 -18.23
#